data_AF-A0AAV1NRU2-F1
#
_entry.id   AF-A0AAV1NRU2-F1
#
_cell.length_a   1.000
_cell.length_b   1.000
_cell.length_c   1.000
_cell.angle_alpha   90.00
_cell.angle_beta   90.00
_cell.angle_gamma   90.00
#
_symmetry.space_group_name_H-M   'P 1'
#
loop_
_entity.id
_entity.type
_entity.pdbx_description
1 polymer ?
#
loop_
_entity_poly.entity_id
_entity_poly.type
_entity_poly.pdbx_seq_one_letter_code
_entity_poly.pdbx_strand_id
1 'polypeptide(L)'
;MNFIDSLTLLFLTLSAVKSAHIPKDAERGPHDVIPLMEVYNKSLCKPRELLVEILQEYPEEVEHIFIPSCVVLTRCAGCCNDEIMQCTPTSSYNITMEIKRIKPQRQQNDIFMSFTEHSACECRLKKEVKEQREKKPRKGKGKGQKRKRKKNRDKTIHDAYVSSAFSTYLHLSVALLIIKLIWEELICPF
;
A
#
# COMPACT_ATOMS: atom_id res chain seq x y z
N MET A 1 -41.71 -53.53 -17.35
CA MET A 1 -40.79 -52.40 -17.07
C MET A 1 -41.68 -51.18 -16.97
N ASN A 2 -41.91 -50.71 -15.74
CA ASN A 2 -43.11 -49.96 -15.41
C ASN A 2 -43.03 -48.53 -15.91
N PHE A 3 -44.15 -48.00 -16.41
CA PHE A 3 -44.29 -46.60 -16.84
C PHE A 3 -43.84 -45.60 -15.75
N ILE A 4 -44.00 -46.00 -14.50
CA ILE A 4 -43.58 -45.26 -13.31
C ILE A 4 -42.05 -45.17 -13.23
N ASP A 5 -41.31 -46.24 -13.57
CA ASP A 5 -39.84 -46.25 -13.57
C ASP A 5 -39.28 -45.34 -14.66
N SER A 6 -39.96 -45.24 -15.81
CA SER A 6 -39.58 -44.30 -16.88
C SER A 6 -39.86 -42.85 -16.47
N LEU A 7 -40.93 -42.61 -15.71
CA LEU A 7 -41.28 -41.27 -15.22
C LEU A 7 -40.29 -40.83 -14.14
N THR A 8 -39.93 -41.70 -13.20
CA THR A 8 -38.97 -41.39 -12.13
C THR A 8 -37.58 -41.12 -12.69
N LEU A 9 -37.15 -41.86 -13.71
CA LEU A 9 -35.89 -41.60 -14.41
C LEU A 9 -35.92 -40.25 -15.13
N LEU A 10 -37.04 -39.90 -15.78
CA LEU A 10 -37.22 -38.59 -16.39
C LEU A 10 -37.17 -37.47 -15.33
N PHE A 11 -37.89 -37.60 -14.21
CA PHE A 11 -37.86 -36.62 -13.12
C PHE A 11 -36.47 -36.48 -12.45
N LEU A 12 -35.72 -37.57 -12.30
CA LEU A 12 -34.35 -37.56 -11.78
C LEU A 12 -33.37 -36.89 -12.76
N THR A 13 -33.56 -37.07 -14.07
CA THR A 13 -32.75 -36.36 -15.07
C THR A 13 -33.07 -34.87 -15.13
N LEU A 14 -34.35 -34.47 -14.98
CA LEU A 14 -34.73 -33.05 -14.91
C LEU A 14 -34.19 -32.34 -13.66
N SER A 15 -34.10 -33.01 -12.50
CA SER A 15 -33.55 -32.41 -11.28
C SER A 15 -32.02 -32.28 -11.31
N ALA A 16 -31.33 -33.13 -12.07
CA ALA A 16 -29.89 -33.00 -12.34
C ALA A 16 -29.55 -31.81 -13.27
N VAL A 17 -30.53 -31.28 -14.02
CA VAL A 17 -30.39 -30.02 -14.79
C VAL A 17 -30.70 -28.81 -13.90
N LYS A 18 -30.19 -28.79 -12.66
CA LYS A 18 -30.01 -27.54 -11.93
C LYS A 18 -28.76 -26.90 -12.51
N SER A 19 -28.95 -26.15 -13.60
CA SER A 19 -27.95 -25.29 -14.23
C SER A 19 -27.08 -24.63 -13.17
N ALA A 20 -25.83 -25.09 -13.05
CA ALA A 20 -24.77 -24.31 -12.44
C ALA A 20 -24.63 -23.07 -13.31
N HIS A 21 -25.16 -21.93 -12.85
CA HIS A 21 -24.77 -20.64 -13.38
C HIS A 21 -23.30 -20.42 -13.05
N ILE A 22 -22.42 -21.01 -13.86
CA ILE A 22 -21.03 -20.59 -13.95
C ILE A 22 -21.14 -19.16 -14.50
N PRO A 23 -20.71 -18.13 -13.75
CA PRO A 23 -20.61 -16.80 -14.32
C PRO A 23 -19.67 -16.95 -15.51
N LYS A 24 -20.17 -16.72 -16.72
CA LYS A 24 -19.28 -16.49 -17.85
C LYS A 24 -18.48 -15.26 -17.47
N ASP A 25 -17.18 -15.44 -17.22
CA ASP A 25 -16.23 -14.34 -17.25
C ASP A 25 -16.23 -13.82 -18.68
N ALA A 26 -17.20 -12.97 -18.98
CA ALA A 26 -17.22 -12.19 -20.20
C ALA A 26 -15.98 -11.30 -20.10
N GLU A 27 -14.94 -11.63 -20.87
CA GLU A 27 -13.76 -10.78 -21.01
C GLU A 27 -14.24 -9.38 -21.36
N ARG A 28 -14.07 -8.45 -20.42
CA ARG A 28 -14.47 -7.05 -20.58
C ARG A 28 -13.51 -6.39 -21.56
N GLY A 29 -14.07 -5.69 -22.54
CA GLY A 29 -13.31 -4.90 -23.48
C GLY A 29 -12.63 -3.70 -22.80
N PRO A 30 -11.63 -3.09 -23.45
CA PRO A 30 -10.87 -1.96 -22.90
C PRO A 30 -11.69 -0.68 -22.65
N HIS A 31 -12.95 -0.63 -23.10
CA HIS A 31 -13.85 0.52 -22.94
C HIS A 31 -15.10 0.20 -22.12
N ASP A 32 -15.18 -0.98 -21.51
CA ASP A 32 -16.35 -1.37 -20.73
C ASP A 32 -16.39 -0.61 -19.40
N VAL A 33 -17.45 0.16 -19.21
CA VAL A 33 -17.69 0.89 -17.96
C VAL A 33 -18.38 -0.05 -16.97
N ILE A 34 -17.75 -0.26 -15.82
CA ILE A 34 -18.36 -1.01 -14.72
C ILE A 34 -19.51 -0.17 -14.15
N PRO A 35 -20.76 -0.67 -14.12
CA PRO A 35 -21.89 0.08 -13.58
C PRO A 35 -21.67 0.48 -12.13
N LEU A 36 -22.15 1.66 -11.73
CA LEU A 36 -21.99 2.19 -10.36
C LEU A 36 -22.44 1.20 -9.29
N MET A 37 -23.58 0.54 -9.49
CA MET A 37 -24.09 -0.45 -8.53
C MET A 37 -23.19 -1.68 -8.42
N GLU A 38 -22.51 -2.08 -9.49
CA GLU A 38 -21.53 -3.17 -9.43
C GLU A 38 -20.31 -2.73 -8.62
N VAL A 39 -19.79 -1.51 -8.87
CA VAL A 39 -18.68 -0.95 -8.08
C VAL A 39 -19.03 -0.90 -6.60
N TYR A 40 -20.21 -0.33 -6.28
CA TYR A 40 -20.70 -0.22 -4.91
C TYR A 40 -20.82 -1.58 -4.23
N ASN A 41 -21.51 -2.54 -4.85
CA ASN A 41 -21.67 -3.89 -4.28
C ASN A 41 -20.35 -4.64 -4.12
N LYS A 42 -19.41 -4.43 -5.05
CA LYS A 42 -18.07 -5.01 -4.97
C LYS A 42 -17.19 -4.31 -3.96
N SER A 43 -17.45 -3.07 -3.57
CA SER A 43 -16.64 -2.32 -2.61
C SER A 43 -17.17 -2.36 -1.17
N LEU A 44 -18.39 -2.86 -0.92
CA LEU A 44 -18.97 -2.95 0.43
C LEU A 44 -18.05 -3.61 1.48
N CYS A 45 -18.07 -3.09 2.71
CA CYS A 45 -17.40 -3.69 3.87
C CYS A 45 -17.90 -5.12 4.13
N LYS A 46 -17.04 -6.12 3.93
CA LYS A 46 -17.34 -7.54 4.17
C LYS A 46 -16.05 -8.35 4.40
N PRO A 47 -16.14 -9.60 4.88
CA PRO A 47 -15.01 -10.52 4.89
C PRO A 47 -14.50 -10.78 3.48
N ARG A 48 -13.18 -10.67 3.27
CA ARG A 48 -12.49 -10.88 1.98
C ARG A 48 -11.16 -11.55 2.21
N GLU A 49 -10.75 -12.37 1.25
CA GLU A 49 -9.42 -12.95 1.21
C GLU A 49 -8.38 -11.86 0.91
N LEU A 50 -7.39 -11.73 1.78
CA LEU A 50 -6.26 -10.83 1.63
C LEU A 50 -4.97 -11.60 1.86
N LEU A 51 -3.93 -11.24 1.12
CA LEU A 51 -2.56 -11.68 1.41
C LEU A 51 -2.03 -10.86 2.58
N VAL A 52 -1.67 -11.53 3.67
CA VAL A 52 -1.11 -10.93 4.87
C VAL A 52 0.29 -11.49 5.08
N GLU A 53 1.27 -10.60 5.26
CA GLU A 53 2.65 -10.98 5.56
C GLU A 53 2.75 -11.55 6.98
N ILE A 54 3.43 -12.69 7.13
CA ILE A 54 3.54 -13.39 8.42
C ILE A 54 4.31 -12.52 9.45
N LEU A 55 5.34 -11.79 9.01
CA LEU A 55 6.13 -10.89 9.86
C LEU A 55 5.32 -9.70 10.41
N GLN A 56 4.26 -9.28 9.71
CA GLN A 56 3.39 -8.22 10.18
C GLN A 56 2.50 -8.69 11.35
N GLU A 57 2.06 -9.94 11.33
CA GLU A 57 1.28 -10.56 12.41
C GLU A 57 2.16 -10.98 13.59
N TYR A 58 3.40 -11.42 13.31
CA TYR A 58 4.37 -11.86 14.31
C TYR A 58 5.67 -11.06 14.25
N PRO A 59 5.66 -9.78 14.68
CA PRO A 59 6.83 -8.92 14.63
C PRO A 59 7.97 -9.38 15.55
N GLU A 60 7.70 -10.31 16.48
CA GLU A 60 8.72 -10.87 17.38
C GLU A 60 9.63 -11.90 16.71
N GLU A 61 9.24 -12.48 15.57
CA GLU A 61 9.99 -13.57 14.92
C GLU A 61 11.01 -13.09 13.85
N VAL A 62 11.64 -11.92 14.03
CA VAL A 62 12.50 -11.26 13.02
C VAL A 62 13.70 -12.07 12.49
N GLU A 63 14.15 -13.09 13.23
CA GLU A 63 15.34 -13.87 12.86
C GLU A 63 15.06 -15.00 11.83
N HIS A 64 13.81 -15.13 11.37
CA HIS A 64 13.35 -16.29 10.60
C HIS A 64 12.83 -15.91 9.22
N ILE A 65 13.07 -16.79 8.26
CA ILE A 65 12.44 -16.71 6.94
C ILE A 65 11.28 -17.71 6.93
N PHE A 66 10.09 -17.25 6.57
CA PHE A 66 8.91 -18.10 6.42
C PHE A 66 8.66 -18.44 4.96
N ILE A 67 8.27 -19.70 4.71
CA ILE A 67 7.79 -20.18 3.42
C ILE A 67 6.39 -20.79 3.63
N PRO A 68 5.33 -20.19 3.05
CA PRO A 68 5.34 -18.92 2.30
C PRO A 68 5.62 -17.71 3.22
N SER A 69 6.01 -16.56 2.64
CA SER A 69 6.22 -15.31 3.40
C SER A 69 4.91 -14.58 3.73
N CYS A 70 3.84 -14.87 2.98
CA CYS A 70 2.50 -14.37 3.20
C CYS A 70 1.48 -15.52 3.13
N VAL A 71 0.35 -15.33 3.80
CA VAL A 71 -0.76 -16.28 3.84
C VAL A 71 -2.05 -15.59 3.41
N VAL A 72 -2.98 -16.35 2.83
CA VAL A 72 -4.32 -15.86 2.51
C VAL A 72 -5.18 -15.95 3.76
N LEU A 73 -5.69 -14.82 4.24
CA LEU A 73 -6.58 -14.73 5.39
C LEU A 73 -7.86 -14.00 5.03
N THR A 74 -8.97 -14.45 5.60
CA THR A 74 -10.23 -13.75 5.54
C THR A 74 -10.21 -12.58 6.53
N ARG A 75 -10.18 -11.35 6.02
CA ARG A 75 -10.15 -10.11 6.81
C ARG A 75 -11.23 -9.15 6.36
N CYS A 76 -11.57 -8.20 7.22
CA CYS A 76 -12.56 -7.18 6.89
C CYS A 76 -11.95 -6.17 5.93
N ALA A 77 -12.54 -6.05 4.74
CA ALA A 77 -12.11 -5.10 3.74
C ALA A 77 -13.28 -4.57 2.92
N GLY A 78 -13.08 -3.39 2.33
CA GLY A 78 -14.09 -2.61 1.65
C GLY A 78 -14.22 -1.22 2.24
N CYS A 79 -15.16 -0.44 1.71
CA CYS A 79 -15.45 0.92 2.14
C CYS A 79 -16.81 0.99 2.87
N CYS A 80 -16.93 2.01 3.71
CA CYS A 80 -18.19 2.46 4.28
C CYS A 80 -18.64 3.71 3.52
N ASN A 81 -19.91 4.11 3.70
CA ASN A 81 -20.48 5.27 2.99
C ASN A 81 -19.83 6.59 3.40
N ASP A 82 -19.45 6.72 4.68
CA ASP A 82 -18.87 7.94 5.23
C ASP A 82 -17.44 7.71 5.72
N GLU A 83 -16.57 8.71 5.54
CA GLU A 83 -15.18 8.69 6.02
C GLU A 83 -15.07 8.64 7.55
N ILE A 84 -16.11 9.05 8.27
CA ILE A 84 -16.19 8.95 9.73
C ILE A 84 -16.45 7.52 10.21
N MET A 85 -16.80 6.61 9.31
CA MET A 85 -16.98 5.19 9.59
C MET A 85 -15.73 4.39 9.23
N GLN A 86 -15.54 3.27 9.91
CA GLN A 86 -14.48 2.30 9.65
C GLN A 86 -15.08 0.89 9.57
N CYS A 87 -14.62 0.13 8.57
CA CYS A 87 -14.96 -1.29 8.43
C CYS A 87 -14.20 -2.07 9.52
N THR A 88 -14.93 -2.68 10.45
CA THR A 88 -14.35 -3.37 11.61
C THR A 88 -14.95 -4.77 11.78
N PRO A 89 -14.19 -5.74 12.30
CA PRO A 89 -14.73 -7.08 12.58
C PRO A 89 -15.75 -7.05 13.72
N THR A 90 -16.83 -7.81 13.56
CA THR A 90 -17.82 -8.06 14.61
C THR A 90 -17.66 -9.43 15.24
N SER A 91 -17.11 -10.39 14.49
CA SER A 91 -16.76 -11.73 14.96
C SER A 91 -15.49 -12.22 14.26
N SER A 92 -14.68 -12.97 15.00
CA SER A 92 -13.40 -13.50 14.56
C SER A 92 -13.15 -14.88 15.15
N TYR A 93 -12.34 -15.67 14.47
CA TYR A 93 -11.85 -16.97 14.93
C TYR A 93 -10.40 -17.15 14.50
N ASN A 94 -9.70 -18.10 15.12
CA ASN A 94 -8.32 -18.40 14.77
C ASN A 94 -8.26 -19.65 13.90
N ILE A 95 -7.36 -19.64 12.92
CA ILE A 95 -7.01 -20.80 12.10
C ILE A 95 -5.54 -21.14 12.32
N THR A 96 -5.22 -22.42 12.23
CA THR A 96 -3.84 -22.88 12.33
C THR A 96 -3.37 -23.30 10.96
N MET A 97 -2.23 -22.75 10.53
CA MET A 97 -1.59 -23.06 9.26
C MET A 97 -0.21 -23.67 9.50
N GLU A 98 0.17 -24.60 8.64
CA GLU A 98 1.52 -25.16 8.60
C GLU A 98 2.42 -24.25 7.76
N ILE A 99 3.51 -23.76 8.35
CA ILE A 99 4.45 -22.82 7.75
C ILE A 99 5.85 -23.39 7.88
N LYS A 100 6.64 -23.33 6.81
CA LYS A 100 8.05 -23.70 6.89
C LYS A 100 8.86 -22.53 7.43
N ARG A 101 9.54 -22.75 8.55
CA ARG A 101 10.42 -21.77 9.21
C ARG A 101 11.87 -22.14 8.96
N ILE A 102 12.62 -21.20 8.40
CA ILE A 102 14.04 -21.37 8.07
C ILE A 102 14.87 -20.48 8.99
N LYS A 103 15.77 -21.10 9.74
CA LYS A 103 16.86 -20.42 10.44
C LYS A 103 18.09 -20.41 9.53
N PRO A 104 18.68 -19.26 9.19
CA PRO A 104 19.85 -19.20 8.30
C PRO A 104 21.03 -20.11 8.69
N GLN A 105 21.17 -20.43 9.98
CA GLN A 105 22.28 -21.23 10.51
C GLN A 105 21.89 -22.62 11.05
N ARG A 106 20.59 -22.96 11.18
CA ARG A 106 20.15 -24.05 12.09
C ARG A 106 19.02 -24.96 11.56
N GLN A 107 18.94 -25.16 10.24
CA GLN A 107 17.98 -26.03 9.55
C GLN A 107 16.54 -25.46 9.43
N GLN A 108 15.75 -26.12 8.57
CA GLN A 108 14.37 -25.78 8.22
C GLN A 108 13.42 -26.71 8.96
N ASN A 109 12.38 -26.15 9.59
CA ASN A 109 11.36 -26.93 10.29
C ASN A 109 9.97 -26.49 9.86
N ASP A 110 9.04 -27.44 9.77
CA ASP A 110 7.63 -27.15 9.59
C ASP A 110 7.01 -26.86 10.97
N ILE A 111 6.31 -25.73 11.09
CA ILE A 111 5.73 -25.25 12.33
C ILE A 111 4.25 -24.91 12.13
N PHE A 112 3.49 -24.94 13.22
CA PHE A 112 2.10 -24.50 13.22
C PHE A 112 2.00 -23.08 13.76
N MET A 113 1.40 -22.18 12.97
CA MET A 113 1.16 -20.79 13.34
C MET A 113 -0.34 -20.50 13.31
N SER A 114 -0.82 -19.63 14.21
CA SER A 114 -2.24 -19.40 14.44
C SER A 114 -2.68 -17.98 14.07
N PHE A 115 -3.38 -17.83 12.96
CA PHE A 115 -3.79 -16.53 12.42
C PHE A 115 -5.24 -16.22 12.76
N THR A 116 -5.54 -14.94 13.00
CA THR A 116 -6.93 -14.48 13.18
C THR A 116 -7.61 -14.30 11.83
N GLU A 117 -8.80 -14.86 11.64
CA GLU A 117 -9.73 -14.56 10.54
C GLU A 117 -10.99 -13.87 11.04
N HIS A 118 -11.61 -13.06 10.18
CA HIS A 118 -12.86 -12.36 10.47
C HIS A 118 -14.03 -13.06 9.79
N SER A 119 -15.00 -13.54 10.57
CA SER A 119 -16.21 -14.18 10.04
C SER A 119 -17.31 -13.17 9.67
N ALA A 120 -17.33 -11.99 10.30
CA ALA A 120 -18.33 -10.96 10.06
C ALA A 120 -17.74 -9.54 10.25
N CYS A 121 -18.24 -8.58 9.46
CA CYS A 121 -17.75 -7.21 9.40
C CYS A 121 -18.90 -6.20 9.40
N GLU A 122 -18.66 -5.02 9.98
CA GLU A 122 -19.65 -3.95 10.05
C GLU A 122 -18.96 -2.57 10.02
N CYS A 123 -19.64 -1.59 9.43
CA CYS A 123 -19.24 -0.19 9.46
C CYS A 123 -19.61 0.45 10.81
N ARG A 124 -18.60 0.87 11.58
CA ARG A 124 -18.79 1.51 12.88
C ARG A 124 -18.14 2.89 12.89
N LEU A 125 -18.66 3.82 13.69
CA LEU A 125 -18.03 5.14 13.85
C LEU A 125 -16.59 4.98 14.35
N LYS A 126 -15.66 5.70 13.71
CA LYS A 126 -14.30 5.84 14.19
C LYS A 126 -14.35 6.46 15.58
N LYS A 127 -13.72 5.80 16.55
CA LYS A 127 -13.48 6.44 17.85
C LYS A 127 -12.52 7.59 17.60
N GLU A 128 -12.98 8.83 17.75
CA GLU A 128 -12.09 9.98 17.72
C GLU A 128 -11.07 9.79 18.84
N VAL A 129 -9.86 9.38 18.48
CA VAL A 129 -8.71 9.65 19.33
C VAL A 129 -8.63 11.17 19.34
N LYS A 130 -9.10 11.79 20.43
CA LYS A 130 -8.78 13.17 20.73
C LYS A 130 -7.26 13.25 20.79
N GLU A 131 -6.62 13.47 19.65
CA GLU A 131 -5.32 14.12 19.63
C GLU A 131 -5.57 15.46 20.31
N GLN A 132 -5.31 15.51 21.61
CA GLN A 132 -5.03 16.75 22.30
C GLN A 132 -3.75 17.31 21.67
N ARG A 133 -3.86 17.87 20.47
CA ARG A 133 -3.02 18.98 20.06
C ARG A 133 -3.43 20.12 20.98
N GLU A 134 -2.91 20.10 22.21
CA GLU A 134 -2.84 21.28 23.06
C GLU A 134 -2.08 22.34 22.26
N LYS A 135 -2.79 23.10 21.44
CA LYS A 135 -2.34 24.40 20.98
C LYS A 135 -2.39 25.30 22.21
N LYS A 136 -1.39 25.19 23.09
CA LYS A 136 -1.16 26.17 24.14
C LYS A 136 -1.13 27.55 23.47
N PRO A 137 -2.02 28.50 23.83
CA PRO A 137 -1.95 29.84 23.28
C PRO A 137 -0.68 30.47 23.84
N ARG A 138 0.37 30.56 23.00
CA ARG A 138 1.59 31.27 23.37
C ARG A 138 1.26 32.76 23.53
N LYS A 139 1.19 33.17 24.80
CA LYS A 139 1.25 34.54 25.32
C LYS A 139 2.07 35.44 24.38
N GLY A 140 1.47 36.52 23.93
CA GLY A 140 2.05 37.43 22.94
C GLY A 140 3.35 38.09 23.41
N LYS A 141 4.38 38.05 22.56
CA LYS A 141 5.51 39.00 22.54
C LYS A 141 6.00 39.21 21.10
N GLY A 142 5.90 40.46 20.61
CA GLY A 142 6.77 41.06 19.59
C GLY A 142 6.72 40.53 18.15
N LYS A 143 5.68 40.87 17.36
CA LYS A 143 5.60 40.57 15.92
C LYS A 143 6.62 41.33 15.03
N GLY A 144 7.42 42.26 15.57
CA GLY A 144 8.34 43.11 14.80
C GLY A 144 9.71 42.50 14.46
N GLN A 145 10.34 41.77 15.37
CA GLN A 145 11.73 41.27 15.17
C GLN A 145 11.84 40.06 14.24
N LYS A 146 10.80 39.22 14.16
CA LYS A 146 10.83 37.97 13.38
C LYS A 146 10.81 38.23 11.86
N ARG A 147 10.15 39.29 11.40
CA ARG A 147 10.12 39.70 9.98
C ARG A 147 11.49 40.22 9.50
N LYS A 148 12.21 41.00 10.32
CA LYS A 148 13.58 41.47 10.01
C LYS A 148 14.55 40.29 9.87
N ARG A 149 14.47 39.29 10.76
CA ARG A 149 15.39 38.13 10.76
C ARG A 149 15.21 37.20 9.55
N LYS A 150 13.96 37.01 9.07
CA LYS A 150 13.68 36.24 7.84
C LYS A 150 14.19 36.96 6.59
N LYS A 151 13.93 38.27 6.47
CA LYS A 151 14.43 39.09 5.34
C LYS A 151 15.95 39.11 5.25
N ASN A 152 16.64 39.14 6.40
CA ASN A 152 18.11 39.12 6.40
C ASN A 152 18.65 37.74 5.98
N ARG A 153 18.00 36.64 6.40
CA ARG A 153 18.40 35.27 6.02
C ARG A 153 18.23 35.02 4.51
N ASP A 154 17.13 35.48 3.91
CA ASP A 154 16.90 35.33 2.47
C ASP A 154 17.92 36.15 1.66
N LYS A 155 18.30 37.34 2.16
CA LYS A 155 19.38 38.15 1.54
C LYS A 155 20.74 37.45 1.60
N THR A 156 21.11 36.86 2.75
CA THR A 156 22.37 36.11 2.87
C THR A 156 22.42 34.87 1.97
N ILE A 157 21.29 34.18 1.78
CA ILE A 157 21.22 33.02 0.88
C ILE A 157 21.39 33.47 -0.58
N HIS A 158 20.74 34.56 -0.98
CA HIS A 158 20.89 35.11 -2.32
C HIS A 158 22.33 35.57 -2.60
N ASP A 159 22.96 36.29 -1.66
CA ASP A 159 24.34 36.75 -1.80
C ASP A 159 25.33 35.58 -1.87
N ALA A 160 25.09 34.49 -1.12
CA ALA A 160 25.89 33.27 -1.19
C ALA A 160 25.72 32.54 -2.54
N TYR A 161 24.49 32.45 -3.07
CA TYR A 161 24.23 31.84 -4.37
C TYR A 161 24.92 32.61 -5.51
N VAL A 162 24.80 33.94 -5.50
CA VAL A 162 25.43 34.81 -6.49
C VAL A 162 26.96 34.69 -6.42
N SER A 163 27.56 34.70 -5.23
CA SER A 163 29.02 34.52 -5.07
C SER A 163 29.49 33.16 -5.58
N SER A 164 28.74 32.08 -5.31
CA SER A 164 29.07 30.75 -5.83
C SER A 164 29.01 30.67 -7.35
N ALA A 165 28.02 31.32 -7.99
CA ALA A 165 27.88 31.36 -9.43
C ALA A 165 29.00 32.17 -10.11
N PHE A 166 29.46 33.27 -9.51
CA PHE A 166 30.61 34.03 -10.02
C PHE A 166 31.90 33.23 -9.92
N SER A 167 32.10 32.50 -8.81
CA SER A 167 33.26 31.64 -8.61
C SER A 167 33.32 30.50 -9.62
N THR A 168 32.19 29.82 -9.88
CA THR A 168 32.12 28.76 -10.89
C THR A 168 32.36 29.30 -12.30
N TYR A 169 31.77 30.44 -12.66
CA TYR A 169 31.99 31.06 -13.96
C TYR A 169 33.46 31.47 -14.17
N LEU A 170 34.11 32.02 -13.15
CA LEU A 170 35.54 32.36 -13.21
C LEU A 170 36.40 31.10 -13.34
N HIS A 171 36.08 30.03 -12.62
CA HIS A 171 36.81 28.75 -12.74
C HIS A 171 36.63 28.11 -14.12
N LEU A 172 35.42 28.13 -14.69
CA LEU A 172 35.13 27.63 -16.04
C LEU A 172 35.83 28.47 -17.12
N SER A 173 35.85 29.80 -16.97
CA SER A 173 36.52 30.69 -17.93
C SER A 173 38.05 30.56 -17.87
N VAL A 174 38.65 30.45 -16.68
CA VAL A 174 40.08 30.16 -16.53
C VAL A 174 40.41 28.77 -17.07
N ALA A 175 39.58 27.75 -16.82
CA ALA A 175 39.78 26.43 -17.39
C ALA A 175 39.72 26.44 -18.94
N LEU A 176 38.78 27.18 -19.53
CA LEU A 176 38.69 27.34 -20.99
C LEU A 176 39.88 28.11 -21.57
N LEU A 177 40.38 29.13 -20.87
CA LEU A 177 41.60 29.85 -21.26
C LEU A 177 42.84 28.95 -21.16
N ILE A 178 42.96 28.14 -20.10
CA ILE A 178 44.05 27.17 -19.96
C ILE A 178 43.97 26.11 -21.06
N ILE A 179 42.78 25.57 -21.36
CA ILE A 179 42.59 24.63 -22.48
C ILE A 179 42.97 25.30 -23.81
N LYS A 180 42.62 26.57 -24.01
CA LYS A 180 42.98 27.34 -25.20
C LYS A 180 44.49 27.56 -25.30
N LEU A 181 45.17 27.92 -24.22
CA LEU A 181 46.63 28.08 -24.15
C LEU A 181 47.38 26.75 -24.37
N ILE A 182 46.87 25.64 -23.83
CA ILE A 182 47.42 24.31 -24.07
C ILE A 182 47.25 23.90 -25.54
N TRP A 183 46.12 24.23 -26.17
CA TRP A 183 45.88 23.96 -27.60
C TRP A 183 46.82 24.78 -28.50
N GLU A 184 47.14 26.01 -28.11
CA GLU A 184 47.97 26.93 -28.89
C GLU A 184 49.49 26.61 -28.80
N GLU A 185 49.94 25.95 -27.72
CA GLU A 185 51.35 25.56 -27.50
C GLU A 185 51.69 24.12 -27.93
N LEU A 186 50.70 23.23 -28.15
CA LEU A 186 50.96 21.81 -28.48
C LEU A 186 50.77 21.43 -29.96
N ILE A 187 50.30 22.33 -30.83
CA ILE A 187 49.90 21.98 -32.21
C ILE A 187 50.60 22.75 -33.34
N CYS A 188 51.57 23.64 -33.07
CA CYS A 188 52.45 24.18 -34.14
C CYS A 188 53.90 24.36 -33.66
N PRO A 189 54.82 23.49 -34.12
CA PRO A 189 55.68 23.93 -35.22
C PRO A 189 55.43 23.08 -36.46
N PHE A 190 55.36 23.78 -37.61
CA PHE A 190 55.05 23.36 -38.99
C PHE A 190 53.60 23.50 -39.42
#